data_AF-A0A2R6C9Q6-F1
#
_entry.id   AF-A0A2R6C9Q6-F1
#
_cell.length_a   1.000
_cell.length_b   1.000
_cell.length_c   1.000
_cell.angle_alpha   90.00
_cell.angle_beta   90.00
_cell.angle_gamma   90.00
#
_symmetry.space_group_name_H-M   'P 1'
#
loop_
_entity.id
_entity.type
_entity.pdbx_description
1 polymer ?
#
loop_
_entity_poly.entity_id
_entity_poly.type
_entity_poly.pdbx_seq_one_letter_code
_entity_poly.pdbx_strand_id
1 'polypeptide(L)'
;MANCWQCGNCSAICPVAHEHPEFNPRYLIHIVRMGYTSEIERLKDSVYLCSGCGLCSSVCPRRVDPQHVMIALSLAFHMKGGR
;
A
#
# COMPACT_ATOMS: atom_id res chain seq x y z
N MET A 1 6.98 8.98 -4.47
CA MET A 1 7.25 7.52 -4.53
C MET A 1 8.66 7.14 -5.01
N ALA A 2 9.32 7.92 -5.88
CA ALA A 2 10.64 7.59 -6.43
C ALA A 2 11.71 7.21 -5.39
N ASN A 3 11.69 7.85 -4.21
CA ASN A 3 12.71 7.69 -3.16
C ASN A 3 12.63 6.37 -2.36
N CYS A 4 11.63 5.50 -2.61
CA CYS A 4 11.51 4.24 -1.88
C CYS A 4 12.68 3.29 -2.19
N TRP A 5 13.33 2.76 -1.16
CA TRP A 5 14.42 1.79 -1.29
C TRP A 5 14.13 0.45 -0.61
N GLN A 6 12.85 0.16 -0.35
CA GLN A 6 12.38 -1.15 0.11
C GLN A 6 12.85 -1.61 1.51
N CYS A 7 13.19 -0.68 2.41
CA CYS A 7 13.65 -0.98 3.78
C CYS A 7 12.66 -1.73 4.69
N GLY A 8 11.35 -1.68 4.44
CA GLY A 8 10.36 -2.46 5.21
C GLY A 8 9.76 -1.84 6.46
N ASN A 9 10.20 -0.65 6.90
CA ASN A 9 9.61 0.03 8.07
C ASN A 9 8.08 0.15 8.00
N CYS A 10 7.55 0.44 6.81
CA CYS A 10 6.10 0.56 6.59
C CYS A 10 5.34 -0.74 6.85
N SER A 11 5.92 -1.90 6.50
CA SER A 11 5.31 -3.20 6.81
C SER A 11 5.51 -3.57 8.27
N ALA A 12 6.69 -3.31 8.83
CA ALA A 12 7.02 -3.63 10.21
C ALA A 12 6.16 -2.86 11.24
N ILE A 13 5.73 -1.63 10.93
CA ILE A 13 4.86 -0.84 11.83
C ILE A 13 3.36 -1.11 11.62
N CYS A 14 2.96 -1.75 10.53
CA CYS A 14 1.56 -1.79 10.13
C CYS A 14 0.82 -2.94 10.84
N PRO A 15 -0.15 -2.66 11.73
CA PRO A 15 -0.90 -3.71 12.41
C PRO A 15 -1.67 -4.60 11.43
N VAL A 16 -2.25 -4.01 10.38
CA VAL A 16 -2.96 -4.76 9.32
C VAL A 16 -2.01 -5.73 8.62
N ALA A 17 -0.77 -5.35 8.34
CA ALA A 17 0.19 -6.26 7.69
C ALA A 17 0.65 -7.41 8.61
N HIS A 18 0.54 -7.23 9.94
CA HIS A 18 0.82 -8.29 10.91
C HIS A 18 -0.35 -9.26 11.04
N GLU A 19 -1.59 -8.76 10.97
CA GLU A 19 -2.81 -9.57 11.09
C GLU A 19 -3.20 -10.24 9.76
N HIS A 20 -2.92 -9.58 8.62
CA HIS A 20 -3.33 -9.98 7.28
C HIS A 20 -2.11 -10.10 6.35
N PRO A 21 -1.51 -11.31 6.21
CA PRO A 21 -0.34 -11.53 5.36
C PRO A 21 -0.54 -11.16 3.87
N GLU A 22 -1.78 -11.15 3.40
CA GLU A 22 -2.18 -10.70 2.06
C GLU A 22 -2.05 -9.19 1.84
N PHE A 23 -1.96 -8.41 2.92
CA PHE A 23 -1.73 -6.97 2.90
C PHE A 23 -0.28 -6.63 3.23
N ASN A 24 0.44 -6.07 2.26
CA ASN A 24 1.83 -5.67 2.47
C ASN A 24 2.09 -4.28 1.86
N PRO A 25 2.18 -3.22 2.69
CA PRO A 25 2.34 -1.86 2.17
C PRO A 25 3.68 -1.68 1.45
N ARG A 26 4.75 -2.37 1.85
CA ARG A 26 6.04 -2.32 1.12
C ARG A 26 5.88 -2.89 -0.29
N TYR A 27 5.24 -4.03 -0.43
CA TYR A 27 5.06 -4.70 -1.71
C TYR A 27 4.14 -3.90 -2.64
N LEU A 28 3.02 -3.41 -2.13
CA LEU A 28 2.11 -2.53 -2.86
C LEU A 28 2.85 -1.28 -3.38
N ILE A 29 3.69 -0.64 -2.57
CA ILE A 29 4.53 0.48 -3.01
C ILE A 29 5.53 0.09 -4.10
N HIS A 30 6.10 -1.11 -4.02
CA HIS A 30 7.01 -1.62 -5.04
C HIS A 30 6.31 -1.76 -6.39
N ILE A 31 5.22 -2.52 -6.44
CA ILE A 31 4.52 -2.83 -7.70
C ILE A 31 3.87 -1.61 -8.33
N VAL A 32 3.38 -0.66 -7.52
CA VAL A 32 2.88 0.64 -8.02
C VAL A 32 4.01 1.43 -8.66
N ARG A 33 5.20 1.47 -8.04
CA ARG A 33 6.35 2.18 -8.63
C ARG A 33 6.83 1.51 -9.93
N MET A 34 6.74 0.19 -10.01
CA MET A 34 7.12 -0.57 -11.21
C MET A 34 6.08 -0.51 -12.33
N GLY A 35 4.87 0.00 -12.05
CA GLY A 35 3.78 0.03 -13.03
C GLY A 35 3.17 -1.33 -13.34
N TYR A 36 3.26 -2.30 -12.42
CA TYR A 36 2.74 -3.66 -12.61
C TYR A 36 1.22 -3.71 -12.39
N THR A 37 0.46 -3.19 -13.37
CA THR A 37 -0.99 -3.03 -13.27
C THR A 37 -1.77 -4.32 -13.04
N SER A 38 -1.37 -5.43 -13.68
CA SER A 38 -2.00 -6.74 -13.49
C SER A 38 -1.87 -7.25 -12.05
N GLU A 39 -0.70 -7.04 -11.45
CA GLU A 39 -0.43 -7.43 -10.06
C GLU A 39 -1.16 -6.53 -9.06
N ILE A 40 -1.25 -5.23 -9.36
CA ILE A 40 -2.04 -4.27 -8.58
C ILE A 40 -3.51 -4.69 -8.57
N GLU A 41 -4.08 -5.04 -9.74
CA GLU A 41 -5.46 -5.51 -9.86
C GLU A 41 -5.70 -6.83 -9.11
N ARG A 42 -4.73 -7.76 -9.14
CA ARG A 42 -4.80 -9.03 -8.39
C ARG A 42 -4.93 -8.80 -6.88
N LEU A 43 -4.36 -7.71 -6.36
CA LEU A 43 -4.35 -7.36 -4.94
C LEU A 43 -5.48 -6.39 -4.53
N LYS A 44 -6.44 -6.11 -5.41
CA LYS A 44 -7.49 -5.12 -5.14
C LYS A 44 -8.21 -5.32 -3.80
N ASP A 45 -8.50 -6.56 -3.43
CA ASP A 45 -9.26 -6.86 -2.22
C ASP A 45 -8.41 -6.61 -0.96
N SER A 46 -7.10 -6.88 -1.01
CA SER A 46 -6.22 -6.61 0.14
C SER A 46 -5.98 -5.12 0.36
N VAL A 47 -6.04 -4.29 -0.69
CA VAL A 47 -5.92 -2.83 -0.55
C VAL A 47 -7.01 -2.25 0.37
N TYR A 48 -8.22 -2.80 0.34
CA TYR A 48 -9.32 -2.35 1.22
C TYR A 48 -9.12 -2.68 2.70
N LEU A 49 -8.15 -3.54 3.05
CA LEU A 49 -7.80 -3.81 4.45
C LEU A 49 -7.09 -2.63 5.10
N CYS A 50 -6.56 -1.68 4.31
CA CYS A 50 -5.88 -0.51 4.86
C CYS A 50 -6.85 0.37 5.67
N SER A 51 -6.60 0.50 6.97
CA SER A 51 -7.39 1.37 7.87
C SER A 51 -7.13 2.87 7.70
N GLY A 52 -6.18 3.26 6.83
CA GLY A 52 -5.83 4.66 6.64
C GLY A 52 -5.20 5.34 7.86
N CYS A 53 -4.55 4.60 8.77
CA CYS A 53 -4.02 5.15 10.03
C CYS A 53 -2.74 6.01 9.91
N GLY A 54 -1.99 5.92 8.79
CA GLY A 54 -0.82 6.78 8.53
C GLY A 54 0.49 6.39 9.19
N LEU A 55 0.54 5.34 10.03
CA LEU A 55 1.78 4.88 10.69
C LEU A 55 2.91 4.56 9.69
N CYS A 56 2.58 3.96 8.55
CA CYS A 56 3.56 3.62 7.52
C CYS A 56 4.23 4.86 6.89
N SER A 57 3.50 5.97 6.81
CA SER A 57 4.01 7.25 6.31
C SER A 57 4.86 7.96 7.36
N SER A 58 4.47 7.92 8.65
CA SER A 58 5.21 8.57 9.74
C SER A 58 6.61 7.96 9.96
N VAL A 59 6.77 6.65 9.77
CA VAL A 59 8.06 5.96 9.99
C VAL A 59 8.95 5.90 8.74
N CYS A 60 8.52 6.46 7.61
CA CYS A 60 9.27 6.31 6.35
C CYS A 60 10.52 7.21 6.34
N PRO A 61 11.76 6.65 6.36
CA PRO A 61 12.98 7.46 6.39
C PRO A 61 13.25 8.21 5.07
N ARG A 62 12.52 7.86 4.01
CA ARG A 62 12.64 8.45 2.67
C ARG A 62 11.51 9.42 2.33
N ARG A 63 10.64 9.72 3.30
CA ARG A 63 9.45 10.56 3.14
C ARG A 63 8.58 10.13 1.96
N VAL A 64 8.46 8.82 1.76
CA VAL A 64 7.41 8.25 0.92
C VAL A 64 6.15 8.22 1.76
N ASP A 65 5.00 8.33 1.10
CA ASP A 65 3.70 8.33 1.75
C ASP A 65 2.88 7.09 1.35
N PRO A 66 3.09 5.92 1.99
CA PRO A 66 2.36 4.72 1.65
C PRO A 66 0.86 4.82 1.95
N GLN A 67 0.46 5.56 2.99
CA GLN A 67 -0.95 5.75 3.33
C GLN A 67 -1.72 6.38 2.17
N HIS A 68 -1.22 7.48 1.61
CA HIS A 68 -1.86 8.12 0.46
C HIS A 68 -1.95 7.20 -0.76
N VAL A 69 -0.95 6.34 -0.97
CA VAL A 69 -0.98 5.35 -2.05
C VAL A 69 -2.10 4.32 -1.82
N MET A 70 -2.26 3.80 -0.59
CA MET A 70 -3.34 2.86 -0.30
C MET A 70 -4.72 3.49 -0.53
N ILE A 71 -4.92 4.71 -0.02
CA ILE A 71 -6.18 5.45 -0.21
C ILE A 71 -6.44 5.68 -1.71
N ALA A 72 -5.44 6.09 -2.47
CA ALA A 72 -5.57 6.31 -3.91
C ALA A 72 -5.93 5.02 -4.66
N LEU A 73 -5.33 3.88 -4.30
CA LEU A 73 -5.68 2.58 -4.87
C LEU A 73 -7.12 2.17 -4.52
N SER A 74 -7.55 2.33 -3.27
CA SER A 74 -8.94 2.05 -2.85
C SER A 74 -9.94 2.87 -3.66
N LEU A 75 -9.69 4.17 -3.85
CA LEU A 75 -10.53 5.04 -4.67
C LEU A 75 -10.54 4.59 -6.14
N ALA A 76 -9.37 4.29 -6.71
CA ALA A 76 -9.25 3.84 -8.09
C ALA A 76 -10.02 2.53 -8.36
N PHE A 77 -10.00 1.59 -7.41
CA PHE A 77 -10.75 0.34 -7.52
C PHE A 77 -12.25 0.55 -7.30
N HIS A 78 -12.65 1.44 -6.37
CA HIS A 78 -14.07 1.76 -6.16
C HIS A 78 -14.71 2.33 -7.43
N MET A 79 -13.99 3.23 -8.13
CA MET A 79 -14.46 3.80 -9.40
C MET A 79 -14.55 2.78 -10.55
N LYS A 80 -13.77 1.70 -10.51
CA LYS A 80 -13.68 0.70 -11.60
C LYS A 80 -14.67 -0.47 -11.47
N GLY A 81 -15.27 -0.69 -10.32
CA GLY A 81 -16.07 -1.89 -10.09
C GLY A 81 -16.86 -1.88 -8.81
N GLY A 82 -17.62 -0.79 -8.58
CA GLY A 82 -18.55 -0.68 -7.46
C GLY A 82 -19.34 -1.98 -7.24
N ARG A 83 -19.00 -2.67 -6.15
CA ARG A 83 -19.96 -3.41 -5.34
C ARG A 83 -20.38 -2.48 -4.22
#